data_AF-A0A2R5FZG5-F1
#
_entry.id   AF-A0A2R5FZG5-F1
#
_cell.length_a   1.000
_cell.length_b   1.000
_cell.length_c   1.000
_cell.angle_alpha   90.00
_cell.angle_beta   90.00
_cell.angle_gamma   90.00
#
_symmetry.space_group_name_H-M   'P 1'
#
loop_
_entity.id
_entity.type
_entity.pdbx_description
1 polymer ?
#
loop_
_entity_poly.entity_id
_entity_poly.type
_entity_poly.pdbx_seq_one_letter_code
_entity_poly.pdbx_strand_id
1 'polypeptide(L)'
;MTKHDTWVKLKPNSPYEPILDLFPDGMIPMRDPFALERVTTSDGDVVALWIIDMERLSSFQAQALAQIIAIHHNTDPLEVAQEAVSIGGFAINNEWVESMKCWCEGFERGRELADFLETSPPQGTREGTTAFWEFHQSQHDRWIEGNQEPRPINSIEDIHPSLRTPELERLINMHQVESAIAQGGYSVLDVLTGRAMVDSLNIIDPENSYSLVGYDDEFEDDEIYEDN
;
A
#
# COMPACT_ATOMS: atom_id res chain seq x y z
N MET A 1 7.63 -5.90 3.10
CA MET A 1 7.06 -4.65 2.57
C MET A 1 8.21 -3.66 2.41
N THR A 2 8.27 -2.96 1.27
CA THR A 2 9.22 -1.85 1.07
C THR A 2 8.76 -0.66 1.90
N LYS A 3 9.62 0.33 2.18
CA LYS A 3 9.20 1.58 2.83
C LYS A 3 8.01 2.20 2.06
N HIS A 4 8.15 2.30 0.74
CA HIS A 4 7.18 2.91 -0.17
C HIS A 4 6.01 2.02 -0.56
N ASP A 5 5.35 1.35 0.38
CA ASP A 5 4.24 0.44 0.06
C ASP A 5 2.92 1.19 -0.18
N THR A 6 2.94 2.03 -1.23
CA THR A 6 1.81 2.81 -1.72
C THR A 6 1.43 2.30 -3.11
N TRP A 7 0.12 2.12 -3.31
CA TRP A 7 -0.49 1.68 -4.56
C TRP A 7 -1.70 2.56 -4.86
N VAL A 8 -1.86 3.00 -6.09
CA VAL A 8 -3.03 3.79 -6.52
C VAL A 8 -3.84 3.03 -7.54
N LYS A 9 -5.16 3.16 -7.38
CA LYS A 9 -6.13 2.78 -8.38
C LYS A 9 -6.44 4.01 -9.24
N LEU A 10 -6.44 3.82 -10.54
CA LEU A 10 -6.74 4.89 -11.49
C LEU A 10 -8.23 4.96 -11.81
N LYS A 11 -8.69 6.15 -12.20
CA LYS A 11 -10.06 6.38 -12.66
C LYS A 11 -10.34 5.62 -13.97
N PRO A 12 -11.59 5.19 -14.21
CA PRO A 12 -12.00 4.65 -15.50
C PRO A 12 -11.70 5.62 -16.65
N ASN A 13 -11.33 5.11 -17.82
CA ASN A 13 -10.91 5.89 -18.99
C ASN A 13 -9.61 6.70 -18.81
N SER A 14 -8.77 6.34 -17.82
CA SER A 14 -7.42 6.90 -17.75
C SER A 14 -6.60 6.48 -18.97
N PRO A 15 -5.61 7.28 -19.41
CA PRO A 15 -4.71 6.91 -20.52
C PRO A 15 -3.96 5.59 -20.27
N TYR A 16 -3.86 5.16 -19.02
CA TYR A 16 -3.17 3.96 -18.56
C TYR A 16 -4.06 2.71 -18.50
N GLU A 17 -5.36 2.84 -18.75
CA GLU A 17 -6.30 1.70 -18.72
C GLU A 17 -5.84 0.48 -19.53
N PRO A 18 -5.23 0.62 -20.73
CA PRO A 18 -4.80 -0.53 -21.53
C PRO A 18 -3.67 -1.38 -20.93
N ILE A 19 -3.02 -0.92 -19.86
CA ILE A 19 -1.90 -1.64 -19.21
C ILE A 19 -2.20 -2.02 -17.76
N LEU A 20 -3.41 -1.76 -17.26
CA LEU A 20 -3.74 -2.03 -15.84
C LEU A 20 -3.72 -3.52 -15.52
N ASP A 21 -4.00 -4.40 -16.49
CA ASP A 21 -3.92 -5.85 -16.34
C ASP A 21 -2.48 -6.35 -16.08
N LEU A 22 -1.47 -5.53 -16.37
CA LEU A 22 -0.07 -5.82 -16.06
C LEU A 22 0.25 -5.62 -14.58
N PHE A 23 -0.64 -5.01 -13.80
CA PHE A 23 -0.41 -4.68 -12.40
C PHE A 23 -1.29 -5.51 -11.45
N PRO A 24 -0.77 -5.88 -10.26
CA PRO A 24 -1.56 -6.54 -9.23
C PRO A 24 -2.81 -5.73 -8.90
N ASP A 25 -3.99 -6.37 -8.94
CA ASP A 25 -5.30 -5.75 -8.71
C ASP A 25 -5.59 -4.50 -9.58
N GLY A 26 -4.86 -4.30 -10.68
CA GLY A 26 -4.96 -3.08 -11.49
C GLY A 26 -4.43 -1.82 -10.81
N MET A 27 -3.58 -1.96 -9.79
CA MET A 27 -3.05 -0.84 -9.01
C MET A 27 -1.59 -0.55 -9.35
N ILE A 28 -1.25 0.72 -9.56
CA ILE A 28 0.11 1.13 -9.91
C ILE A 28 0.90 1.49 -8.63
N PRO A 29 2.14 1.01 -8.47
CA PRO A 29 2.96 1.33 -7.30
C PRO A 29 3.45 2.78 -7.35
N MET A 30 3.19 3.56 -6.29
CA MET A 30 3.67 4.96 -6.16
C MET A 30 4.84 5.07 -5.20
N ARG A 31 5.83 5.89 -5.56
CA ARG A 31 7.01 6.17 -4.72
C ARG A 31 6.63 6.88 -3.43
N ASP A 32 5.59 7.71 -3.46
CA ASP A 32 5.15 8.51 -2.32
C ASP A 32 3.62 8.38 -2.11
N PRO A 33 3.12 8.37 -0.87
CA PRO A 33 1.69 8.48 -0.55
C PRO A 33 1.07 9.84 -0.87
N PHE A 34 1.83 10.84 -1.32
CA PHE A 34 1.32 12.12 -1.78
C PHE A 34 1.97 12.58 -3.09
N ALA A 35 1.24 13.40 -3.84
CA ALA A 35 1.82 14.15 -4.95
C ALA A 35 2.71 15.29 -4.43
N LEU A 36 3.97 14.97 -4.15
CA LEU A 36 4.96 15.95 -3.72
C LEU A 36 5.55 16.74 -4.88
N GLU A 37 5.62 16.13 -6.07
CA GLU A 37 6.17 16.79 -7.25
C GLU A 37 5.17 17.83 -7.78
N ARG A 38 5.64 19.06 -7.99
CA ARG A 38 4.83 20.14 -8.58
C ARG A 38 5.54 20.74 -9.77
N VAL A 39 4.87 20.68 -10.92
CA VAL A 39 5.39 21.21 -12.19
C VAL A 39 4.53 22.38 -12.63
N THR A 40 5.19 23.46 -13.05
CA THR A 40 4.52 24.59 -13.70
C THR A 40 4.37 24.29 -15.18
N THR A 41 3.12 24.25 -15.67
CA THR A 41 2.82 24.04 -17.08
C THR A 41 3.23 25.25 -17.91
N SER A 42 3.28 25.08 -19.23
CA SER A 42 3.52 26.18 -20.18
C SER A 42 2.54 27.34 -20.03
N ASP A 43 1.34 27.06 -19.53
CA ASP A 43 0.26 28.03 -19.33
C ASP A 43 0.32 28.73 -17.97
N GLY A 44 1.29 28.36 -17.12
CA GLY A 44 1.51 28.95 -15.80
C GLY A 44 0.74 28.25 -14.66
N ASP A 45 -0.01 27.19 -14.96
CA ASP A 45 -0.72 26.40 -13.95
C ASP A 45 0.26 25.49 -13.20
N VAL A 46 0.00 25.27 -11.91
CA VAL A 46 0.80 24.35 -11.09
C VAL A 46 0.06 23.03 -10.96
N VAL A 47 0.62 21.97 -11.54
CA VAL A 47 0.07 20.62 -11.50
C VAL A 47 0.84 19.78 -10.50
N ALA A 48 0.11 19.03 -9.67
CA ALA A 48 0.69 18.05 -8.76
C ALA A 48 0.81 16.69 -9.45
N LEU A 49 2.01 16.11 -9.41
CA LEU A 49 2.34 14.84 -10.02
C LEU A 49 2.65 13.80 -8.95
N TRP A 50 2.16 12.59 -9.19
CA TRP A 50 2.58 11.41 -8.46
C TRP A 50 3.69 10.72 -9.22
N ILE A 51 4.67 10.19 -8.48
CA ILE A 51 5.79 9.48 -9.07
C ILE A 51 5.57 7.98 -8.89
N ILE A 52 5.51 7.25 -10.00
CA ILE A 52 5.48 5.79 -10.02
C ILE A 52 6.83 5.27 -9.53
N ASP A 53 6.79 4.30 -8.62
CA ASP A 53 7.98 3.69 -8.05
C ASP A 53 8.63 2.72 -9.04
N MET A 54 9.68 3.17 -9.71
CA MET A 54 10.41 2.37 -10.68
C MET A 54 11.08 1.13 -10.10
N GLU A 55 11.43 1.12 -8.81
CA GLU A 55 12.09 -0.03 -8.18
C GLU A 55 11.14 -1.22 -8.02
N ARG A 56 9.83 -0.96 -8.00
CA ARG A 56 8.78 -1.97 -7.92
C ARG A 56 8.20 -2.37 -9.28
N LEU A 57 8.71 -1.81 -10.37
CA LEU A 57 8.30 -2.19 -11.71
C LEU A 57 9.15 -3.34 -12.24
N SER A 58 8.47 -4.33 -12.82
CA SER A 58 9.12 -5.26 -13.75
C SER A 58 9.49 -4.55 -15.06
N SER A 59 10.39 -5.16 -15.83
CA SER A 59 10.83 -4.61 -17.12
C SER A 59 9.69 -4.41 -18.12
N PHE A 60 8.70 -5.30 -18.14
CA PHE A 60 7.56 -5.20 -19.06
C PHE A 60 6.58 -4.10 -18.64
N GLN A 61 6.34 -3.93 -17.33
CA GLN A 61 5.52 -2.82 -16.81
C GLN A 61 6.15 -1.47 -17.13
N ALA A 62 7.47 -1.33 -16.90
CA ALA A 62 8.19 -0.10 -17.21
C ALA A 62 8.16 0.23 -18.71
N GLN A 63 8.31 -0.78 -19.58
CA GLN A 63 8.23 -0.58 -21.02
C GLN A 63 6.81 -0.19 -21.48
N ALA A 64 5.78 -0.83 -20.92
CA ALA A 64 4.38 -0.52 -21.25
C ALA A 64 4.00 0.91 -20.82
N LEU A 65 4.44 1.34 -19.63
CA LEU A 65 4.30 2.73 -19.17
C LEU A 65 4.97 3.71 -20.12
N ALA A 66 6.24 3.47 -20.47
CA ALA A 66 6.97 4.32 -21.40
C ALA A 66 6.26 4.42 -22.76
N GLN A 67 5.73 3.32 -23.28
CA GLN A 67 4.98 3.30 -24.55
C GLN A 67 3.68 4.11 -24.48
N ILE A 68 2.87 3.94 -23.43
CA ILE A 68 1.61 4.68 -23.29
C ILE A 68 1.86 6.18 -23.13
N ILE A 69 2.82 6.56 -22.31
CA ILE A 69 3.18 7.97 -22.12
C ILE A 69 3.72 8.54 -23.44
N ALA A 70 4.57 7.81 -24.14
CA ALA A 70 5.10 8.22 -25.45
C ALA A 70 3.99 8.44 -26.49
N ILE A 71 3.00 7.54 -26.55
CA ILE A 71 1.84 7.69 -27.44
C ILE A 71 1.03 8.94 -27.08
N HIS A 72 0.76 9.14 -25.79
CA HIS A 72 -0.03 10.28 -25.31
C HIS A 72 0.65 11.63 -25.58
N HIS A 73 1.98 11.68 -25.48
CA HIS A 73 2.78 12.89 -25.65
C HIS A 73 3.43 13.01 -27.04
N ASN A 74 3.15 12.08 -27.96
CA ASN A 74 3.74 12.00 -29.29
C ASN A 74 5.28 12.14 -29.26
N THR A 75 5.92 11.36 -28.39
CA THR A 75 7.37 11.34 -28.19
C THR A 75 7.93 9.92 -28.36
N ASP A 76 9.25 9.75 -28.24
CA ASP A 76 9.91 8.45 -28.30
C ASP A 76 9.86 7.73 -26.92
N PRO A 77 9.48 6.44 -26.85
CA PRO A 77 9.46 5.69 -25.60
C PRO A 77 10.82 5.64 -24.87
N LEU A 78 11.93 5.70 -25.60
CA LEU A 78 13.27 5.73 -25.00
C LEU A 78 13.52 7.06 -24.28
N GLU A 79 13.07 8.18 -24.83
CA GLU A 79 13.18 9.49 -24.20
C GLU A 79 12.40 9.52 -22.88
N VAL A 80 11.16 9.00 -22.88
CA VAL A 80 10.34 8.87 -21.67
C VAL A 80 11.03 8.01 -20.62
N ALA A 81 11.58 6.86 -21.03
CA ALA A 81 12.29 5.97 -20.10
C ALA A 81 13.55 6.62 -19.52
N GLN A 82 14.30 7.39 -20.32
CA GLN A 82 15.48 8.13 -19.86
C GLN A 82 15.12 9.25 -18.88
N GLU A 83 14.06 10.00 -19.15
CA GLU A 83 13.54 11.02 -18.24
C GLU A 83 13.09 10.38 -16.92
N ALA A 84 12.34 9.29 -16.97
CA ALA A 84 11.90 8.57 -15.78
C ALA A 84 13.07 8.09 -14.91
N VAL A 85 14.16 7.59 -15.52
CA VAL A 85 15.40 7.26 -14.79
C VAL A 85 16.01 8.49 -14.12
N SER A 86 15.99 9.65 -14.78
CA SER A 86 16.57 10.89 -14.23
C SER A 86 15.79 11.46 -13.05
N ILE A 87 14.46 11.34 -13.07
CA ILE A 87 13.54 11.83 -12.03
C ILE A 87 13.34 10.77 -10.93
N GLY A 88 13.70 9.52 -11.21
CA GLY A 88 13.53 8.38 -10.30
C GLY A 88 12.11 7.81 -10.30
N GLY A 89 11.39 7.94 -11.41
CA GLY A 89 10.05 7.39 -11.60
C GLY A 89 9.31 7.96 -12.82
N PHE A 90 8.22 7.30 -13.21
CA PHE A 90 7.28 7.86 -14.20
C PHE A 90 6.26 8.77 -13.51
N ALA A 91 5.98 9.94 -14.08
CA ALA A 91 5.02 10.87 -13.48
C ALA A 91 3.58 10.61 -13.99
N ILE A 92 2.61 10.66 -13.08
CA ILE A 92 1.17 10.65 -13.41
C ILE A 92 0.48 11.86 -12.79
N ASN A 93 -0.48 12.43 -13.50
CA ASN A 93 -1.28 13.54 -12.98
C ASN A 93 -2.22 13.03 -11.87
N ASN A 94 -2.29 13.78 -10.77
CA ASN A 94 -3.22 13.53 -9.67
C ASN A 94 -4.68 13.42 -10.13
N GLU A 95 -5.06 14.06 -11.24
CA GLU A 95 -6.42 13.97 -11.77
C GLU A 95 -6.86 12.53 -12.11
N TRP A 96 -5.92 11.63 -12.42
CA TRP A 96 -6.20 10.25 -12.80
C TRP A 96 -6.29 9.30 -11.61
N VAL A 97 -5.89 9.73 -10.42
CA VAL A 97 -5.95 8.91 -9.21
C VAL A 97 -7.40 8.85 -8.70
N GLU A 98 -7.95 7.64 -8.58
CA GLU A 98 -9.29 7.39 -8.00
C GLU A 98 -9.19 7.19 -6.49
N SER A 99 -8.33 6.26 -6.08
CA SER A 99 -8.14 5.90 -4.68
C SER A 99 -6.73 5.34 -4.47
N MET A 100 -6.32 5.28 -3.20
CA MET A 100 -4.99 4.82 -2.81
C MET A 100 -5.12 3.76 -1.73
N LYS A 101 -4.30 2.72 -1.82
CA LYS A 101 -3.97 1.83 -0.72
C LYS A 101 -2.56 2.18 -0.27
N CYS A 102 -2.40 2.43 1.01
CA CYS A 102 -1.11 2.69 1.62
C CYS A 102 -1.00 1.88 2.90
N TRP A 103 0.23 1.48 3.22
CA TRP A 103 0.54 0.71 4.42
C TRP A 103 1.28 1.57 5.44
N CYS A 104 2.15 0.96 6.25
CA CYS A 104 2.80 1.57 7.41
C CYS A 104 3.31 3.01 7.15
N GLU A 105 4.05 3.23 6.06
CA GLU A 105 4.56 4.56 5.70
C GLU A 105 3.40 5.54 5.42
N GLY A 106 2.42 5.15 4.61
CA GLY A 106 1.32 6.03 4.25
C GLY A 106 0.43 6.43 5.44
N PHE A 107 0.21 5.53 6.40
CA PHE A 107 -0.51 5.87 7.62
C PHE A 107 0.26 6.84 8.51
N GLU A 108 1.55 6.60 8.71
CA GLU A 108 2.39 7.47 9.55
C GLU A 108 2.51 8.87 8.93
N ARG A 109 2.81 8.94 7.64
CA ARG A 109 2.93 10.21 6.91
C ARG A 109 1.57 10.91 6.73
N GLY A 110 0.49 10.14 6.57
CA GLY A 110 -0.89 10.64 6.51
C GLY A 110 -1.30 11.34 7.81
N ARG A 111 -0.95 10.74 8.96
CA ARG A 111 -1.13 11.38 10.27
C ARG A 111 -0.28 12.65 10.40
N GLU A 112 1.01 12.58 10.06
CA GLU A 112 1.90 13.75 10.12
C GLU A 112 1.38 14.92 9.26
N LEU A 113 0.84 14.63 8.07
CA LEU A 113 0.22 15.62 7.21
C LEU A 113 -1.08 16.19 7.82
N ALA A 114 -1.93 15.35 8.40
CA ALA A 114 -3.15 15.81 9.08
C ALA A 114 -2.81 16.73 10.27
N ASP A 115 -1.87 16.32 11.13
CA ASP A 115 -1.38 17.11 12.27
C ASP A 115 -0.80 18.45 11.81
N PHE A 116 -0.02 18.42 10.71
CA PHE A 116 0.51 19.64 10.08
C PHE A 116 -0.63 20.55 9.62
N LEU A 117 -1.62 20.04 8.89
CA LEU A 117 -2.71 20.87 8.36
C LEU A 117 -3.59 21.48 9.47
N GLU A 118 -3.72 20.81 10.62
CA GLU A 118 -4.47 21.32 11.78
C GLU A 118 -3.72 22.41 12.56
N THR A 119 -2.38 22.30 12.64
CA THR A 119 -1.56 23.16 13.51
C THR A 119 -0.82 24.28 12.75
N SER A 120 -0.79 24.21 11.42
CA SER A 120 0.00 25.12 10.61
C SER A 120 -0.63 26.50 10.44
N PRO A 121 0.20 27.55 10.24
CA PRO A 121 -0.28 28.86 9.86
C PRO A 121 -1.12 28.82 8.56
N PRO A 122 -2.06 29.75 8.37
CA PRO A 122 -2.92 29.77 7.18
C PRO A 122 -2.14 29.76 5.87
N GLN A 123 -2.62 28.97 4.91
CA GLN A 123 -2.09 28.96 3.55
C GLN A 123 -2.12 30.36 2.92
N GLY A 124 -1.07 30.71 2.18
CA GLY A 124 -0.94 32.02 1.52
C GLY A 124 -0.27 33.11 2.39
N THR A 125 0.03 32.83 3.65
CA THR A 125 0.92 33.66 4.46
C THR A 125 2.38 33.25 4.25
N ARG A 126 3.34 34.18 4.42
CA ARG A 126 4.77 33.85 4.35
C ARG A 126 5.17 32.77 5.35
N GLU A 127 4.60 32.81 6.56
CA GLU A 127 4.82 31.82 7.62
C GLU A 127 4.28 30.46 7.21
N GLY A 128 3.05 30.39 6.68
CA GLY A 128 2.46 29.14 6.18
C GLY A 128 3.23 28.54 5.01
N THR A 129 3.71 29.36 4.06
CA THR A 129 4.56 28.89 2.97
C THR A 129 5.89 28.33 3.49
N THR A 130 6.50 28.97 4.48
CA THR A 130 7.77 28.50 5.09
C THR A 130 7.56 27.18 5.82
N ALA A 131 6.52 27.09 6.65
CA ALA A 131 6.17 25.87 7.38
C ALA A 131 5.88 24.70 6.44
N PHE A 132 5.20 24.95 5.31
CA PHE A 132 4.95 23.93 4.29
C PHE A 132 6.24 23.43 3.66
N TRP A 133 7.18 24.32 3.33
CA TRP A 133 8.48 23.94 2.79
C TRP A 133 9.31 23.13 3.80
N GLU A 134 9.32 23.52 5.08
CA GLU A 134 10.01 22.78 6.13
C GLU A 134 9.40 21.39 6.34
N PHE A 135 8.07 21.29 6.35
CA PHE A 135 7.38 20.01 6.40
C PHE A 135 7.74 19.14 5.19
N HIS A 136 7.66 19.68 3.98
CA HIS A 136 7.99 18.99 2.75
C HIS A 136 9.43 18.46 2.76
N GLN A 137 10.40 19.32 3.12
CA GLN A 137 11.80 18.91 3.16
C GLN A 137 12.03 17.82 4.21
N SER A 138 11.40 17.94 5.38
CA SER A 138 11.45 16.90 6.42
C SER A 138 10.87 15.56 5.96
N GLN A 139 9.80 15.56 5.16
CA GLN A 139 9.26 14.33 4.56
C GLN A 139 10.27 13.73 3.57
N HIS A 140 10.82 14.56 2.68
CA HIS A 140 11.76 14.12 1.67
C HIS A 140 13.06 13.54 2.28
N ASP A 141 13.68 14.27 3.21
CA ASP A 141 14.96 13.91 3.81
C ASP A 141 14.87 12.63 4.64
N ARG A 142 13.74 12.39 5.32
CA ARG A 142 13.58 11.21 6.18
C ARG A 142 13.12 9.98 5.41
N TRP A 143 12.11 10.14 4.56
CA TRP A 143 11.41 9.02 3.93
C TRP A 143 11.95 8.68 2.55
N ILE A 144 12.31 9.69 1.74
CA ILE A 144 12.75 9.49 0.36
C ILE A 144 14.26 9.24 0.33
N GLU A 145 15.07 10.22 0.73
CA GLU A 145 16.54 10.10 0.74
C GLU A 145 17.06 9.37 1.98
N GLY A 146 16.36 9.52 3.09
CA GLY A 146 16.71 8.90 4.36
C GLY A 146 16.35 7.42 4.45
N ASN A 147 16.68 6.89 5.62
CA ASN A 147 16.46 5.49 6.00
C ASN A 147 15.44 5.36 7.15
N GLN A 148 14.52 6.32 7.30
CA GLN A 148 13.47 6.18 8.31
C GLN A 148 12.58 4.98 7.94
N GLU A 149 12.41 4.07 8.89
CA GLU A 149 11.51 2.93 8.75
C GLU A 149 10.15 3.27 9.38
N PRO A 150 9.04 2.96 8.70
CA PRO A 150 7.72 3.20 9.26
C PRO A 150 7.43 2.24 10.39
N ARG A 151 6.67 2.70 11.39
CA ARG A 151 6.23 1.82 12.48
C ARG A 151 5.34 0.68 11.93
N PRO A 152 5.60 -0.58 12.30
CA PRO A 152 4.78 -1.68 11.83
C PRO A 152 3.35 -1.56 12.36
N ILE A 153 2.38 -1.87 11.51
CA ILE A 153 0.96 -1.96 11.86
C ILE A 153 0.63 -3.44 12.04
N ASN A 154 0.49 -3.86 13.29
CA ASN A 154 0.14 -5.24 13.63
C ASN A 154 -1.36 -5.38 13.85
N SER A 155 -2.03 -4.32 14.30
CA SER A 155 -3.49 -4.30 14.49
C SER A 155 -4.11 -2.94 14.19
N ILE A 156 -5.44 -2.86 14.19
CA ILE A 156 -6.17 -1.60 13.97
C ILE A 156 -5.87 -0.56 15.08
N GLU A 157 -5.48 -1.02 16.28
CA GLU A 157 -5.10 -0.17 17.40
C GLU A 157 -3.84 0.65 17.15
N ASP A 158 -2.94 0.16 16.28
CA ASP A 158 -1.72 0.88 15.89
C ASP A 158 -2.02 2.09 14.99
N ILE A 159 -3.20 2.12 14.36
CA ILE A 159 -3.64 3.21 13.50
C ILE A 159 -4.27 4.33 14.33
N HIS A 160 -3.98 5.58 13.98
CA HIS A 160 -4.57 6.73 14.66
C HIS A 160 -6.11 6.70 14.59
N PRO A 161 -6.85 6.96 15.68
CA PRO A 161 -8.31 6.84 15.70
C PRO A 161 -9.05 7.63 14.60
N SER A 162 -8.53 8.80 14.19
CA SER A 162 -9.15 9.60 13.12
C SER A 162 -9.06 8.97 11.73
N LEU A 163 -8.17 7.99 11.54
CA LEU A 163 -7.97 7.30 10.27
C LEU A 163 -8.67 5.92 10.24
N ARG A 164 -9.28 5.50 11.35
CA ARG A 164 -9.94 4.19 11.44
C ARG A 164 -11.29 4.24 10.75
N THR A 165 -11.54 3.27 9.88
CA THR A 165 -12.85 3.02 9.29
C THR A 165 -13.20 1.53 9.43
N PRO A 166 -14.50 1.16 9.45
CA PRO A 166 -14.91 -0.24 9.48
C PRO A 166 -14.33 -1.06 8.31
N GLU A 167 -14.20 -0.44 7.14
CA GLU A 167 -13.63 -1.08 5.95
C GLU A 167 -12.14 -1.37 6.13
N LEU A 168 -11.40 -0.46 6.77
CA LEU A 168 -9.98 -0.61 7.06
C LEU A 168 -9.73 -1.72 8.09
N GLU A 169 -10.54 -1.77 9.14
CA GLU A 169 -10.47 -2.83 10.15
C GLU A 169 -10.66 -4.22 9.50
N ARG A 170 -11.69 -4.35 8.65
CA ARG A 170 -11.91 -5.59 7.88
C ARG A 170 -10.72 -5.93 6.97
N LEU A 171 -10.12 -4.94 6.32
CA LEU A 171 -8.96 -5.15 5.44
C LEU A 171 -7.73 -5.63 6.21
N ILE A 172 -7.44 -5.06 7.38
CA ILE A 172 -6.32 -5.49 8.23
C ILE A 172 -6.52 -6.93 8.71
N ASN A 173 -7.74 -7.27 9.16
CA ASN A 173 -8.06 -8.61 9.61
C ASN A 173 -7.95 -9.62 8.45
N MET A 174 -8.47 -9.29 7.25
CA MET A 174 -8.29 -10.14 6.07
C MET A 174 -6.82 -10.31 5.70
N HIS A 175 -6.02 -9.25 5.77
CA HIS A 175 -4.60 -9.32 5.44
C HIS A 175 -3.81 -10.21 6.42
N GLN A 176 -4.17 -10.18 7.71
CA GLN A 176 -3.61 -11.10 8.71
C GLN A 176 -3.96 -12.57 8.38
N VAL A 177 -5.22 -12.83 8.01
CA VAL A 177 -5.67 -14.16 7.58
C VAL A 177 -4.91 -14.63 6.34
N GLU A 178 -4.84 -13.80 5.30
CA GLU A 178 -4.12 -14.11 4.06
C GLU A 178 -2.63 -14.38 4.32
N SER A 179 -2.00 -13.58 5.17
CA SER A 179 -0.60 -13.74 5.57
C SER A 179 -0.38 -15.05 6.33
N ALA A 180 -1.27 -15.38 7.27
CA ALA A 180 -1.22 -16.64 8.01
C ALA A 180 -1.45 -17.84 7.10
N ILE A 181 -2.35 -17.73 6.11
CA ILE A 181 -2.57 -18.77 5.09
C ILE A 181 -1.33 -18.98 4.23
N ALA A 182 -0.73 -17.90 3.75
CA ALA A 182 0.47 -17.97 2.91
C ALA A 182 1.69 -18.52 3.68
N GLN A 183 1.84 -18.16 4.95
CA GLN A 183 2.95 -18.59 5.80
C GLN A 183 2.76 -19.97 6.42
N GLY A 184 1.50 -20.39 6.63
CA GLY A 184 1.14 -21.67 7.23
C GLY A 184 1.55 -22.90 6.40
N GLY A 185 1.95 -22.71 5.14
CA GLY A 185 2.46 -23.78 4.29
C GLY A 185 1.42 -24.88 4.04
N TYR A 186 0.14 -24.51 4.04
CA TYR A 186 -0.96 -25.46 3.93
C TYR A 186 -0.86 -26.27 2.64
N SER A 187 -0.92 -27.59 2.79
CA SER A 187 -1.08 -28.50 1.66
C SER A 187 -2.52 -28.50 1.16
N VAL A 188 -2.75 -29.07 -0.02
CA VAL A 188 -4.12 -29.30 -0.53
C VAL A 188 -4.96 -30.12 0.46
N LEU A 189 -4.33 -31.03 1.20
CA LEU A 189 -5.03 -31.82 2.23
C LEU A 189 -5.47 -30.94 3.40
N ASP A 190 -4.63 -30.00 3.87
CA ASP A 190 -4.99 -29.10 4.98
C ASP A 190 -6.18 -28.19 4.63
N VAL A 191 -6.31 -27.81 3.36
CA VAL A 191 -7.47 -27.07 2.85
C VAL A 191 -8.72 -27.97 2.82
N LEU A 192 -8.59 -29.21 2.33
CA LEU A 192 -9.71 -30.15 2.25
C LEU A 192 -10.19 -30.64 3.63
N THR A 193 -9.29 -30.77 4.60
CA THR A 193 -9.64 -31.15 5.98
C THR A 193 -10.14 -29.96 6.81
N GLY A 194 -10.17 -28.76 6.24
CA GLY A 194 -10.68 -27.55 6.89
C GLY A 194 -9.71 -26.92 7.89
N ARG A 195 -8.46 -27.39 7.98
CA ARG A 195 -7.45 -26.87 8.94
C ARG A 195 -7.14 -25.41 8.68
N ALA A 196 -6.88 -25.07 7.42
CA ALA A 196 -6.66 -23.68 7.02
C ALA A 196 -7.85 -22.76 7.35
N MET A 197 -9.08 -23.31 7.33
CA MET A 197 -10.29 -22.56 7.65
C MET A 197 -10.46 -22.36 9.16
N VAL A 198 -10.17 -23.38 9.97
CA VAL A 198 -10.15 -23.28 11.44
C VAL A 198 -9.10 -22.27 11.91
N ASP A 199 -7.88 -22.33 11.37
CA ASP A 199 -6.82 -21.38 11.72
C ASP A 199 -7.20 -19.94 11.33
N SER A 200 -7.88 -19.77 10.19
CA SER A 200 -8.44 -18.45 9.79
C SER A 200 -9.52 -17.96 10.75
N LEU A 201 -10.43 -18.84 11.20
CA LEU A 201 -11.50 -18.49 12.13
C LEU A 201 -10.94 -18.08 13.50
N ASN A 202 -9.94 -18.79 14.01
CA ASN A 202 -9.25 -18.45 15.26
C ASN A 202 -8.48 -17.12 15.18
N ILE A 203 -8.05 -16.69 13.99
CA ILE A 203 -7.44 -15.37 13.77
C ILE A 203 -8.50 -14.27 13.73
N ILE A 204 -9.63 -14.52 13.05
CA ILE A 204 -10.71 -13.53 12.89
C ILE A 204 -11.49 -13.34 14.19
N ASP A 205 -11.67 -14.41 14.96
CA ASP A 205 -12.47 -14.43 16.18
C ASP A 205 -11.71 -15.17 17.29
N PRO A 206 -10.68 -14.54 17.88
CA PRO A 206 -9.84 -15.16 18.89
C PRO A 206 -10.58 -15.38 20.23
N GLU A 207 -11.77 -14.79 20.41
CA GLU A 207 -12.60 -15.03 21.59
C GLU A 207 -13.34 -16.37 21.52
N ASN A 208 -13.48 -16.94 20.32
CA ASN A 208 -14.03 -18.26 20.09
C ASN A 208 -12.94 -19.24 19.64
N SER A 209 -12.74 -20.31 20.41
CA SER A 209 -11.81 -21.38 20.02
C SER A 209 -12.50 -22.34 19.06
N TYR A 210 -12.13 -22.28 17.79
CA TYR A 210 -12.53 -23.23 16.77
C TYR A 210 -11.51 -24.36 16.68
N SER A 211 -11.98 -25.59 16.57
CA SER A 211 -11.13 -26.74 16.27
C SER A 211 -11.80 -27.68 15.28
N LEU A 212 -11.00 -28.53 14.65
CA LEU A 212 -11.51 -29.57 13.78
C LEU A 212 -12.14 -30.67 14.64
N VAL A 213 -13.41 -30.96 14.37
CA VAL A 213 -14.15 -32.04 15.04
C VAL A 213 -13.38 -33.36 14.88
N GLY A 214 -12.95 -33.96 16.00
CA GLY A 214 -12.21 -35.22 16.05
C GLY A 214 -10.67 -35.12 16.05
N TYR A 215 -10.09 -33.91 16.15
CA TYR A 215 -8.64 -33.71 16.36
C TYR A 215 -8.27 -33.32 17.81
N ASP A 216 -9.23 -32.78 18.57
CA ASP A 216 -9.08 -32.40 19.99
C ASP A 216 -9.61 -33.45 20.97
N ASP A 217 -10.07 -34.60 20.46
CA ASP A 217 -10.30 -35.75 21.33
C ASP A 217 -8.90 -36.26 21.72
N GLU A 218 -8.36 -35.69 22.80
CA GLU A 218 -7.39 -36.38 23.65
C GLU A 218 -7.87 -37.83 23.73
N PHE A 219 -7.09 -38.76 23.16
CA PHE A 219 -7.22 -40.16 23.50
C PHE A 219 -6.99 -40.23 25.01
N GLU A 220 -8.08 -40.18 25.79
CA GLU A 220 -8.06 -40.54 27.20
C GLU A 220 -7.42 -41.93 27.25
N ASP A 221 -6.20 -41.96 27.80
CA ASP A 221 -5.36 -43.14 27.90
C ASP A 221 -6.18 -44.35 28.36
N ASP A 222 -6.09 -45.42 27.58
CA ASP A 222 -6.72 -46.71 27.81
C ASP A 222 -6.69 -47.13 29.30
N GLU A 223 -7.86 -47.19 29.95
CA GLU A 223 -8.05 -47.99 31.16
C GLU A 223 -7.84 -49.48 30.79
N ILE A 224 -6.60 -49.94 30.93
CA ILE A 224 -6.27 -51.37 30.93
C ILE A 224 -6.88 -51.95 32.21
N TYR A 225 -8.06 -52.56 32.09
CA TYR A 225 -8.59 -53.45 33.12
C TYR A 225 -7.69 -54.69 33.21
N GLU A 226 -6.90 -54.80 34.29
CA GLU A 226 -6.31 -56.08 34.68
C GLU A 226 -7.44 -57.01 35.15
N ASP A 227 -7.71 -58.05 34.36
CA ASP A 227 -8.55 -59.18 34.74
C ASP A 227 -7.88 -59.98 35.88
N ASN A 228 -8.65 -60.25 36.95
CA ASN A 228 -8.33 -61.24 37.98
C ASN A 228 -8.47 -62.67 37.47
#